data_AF-A0A963NST0-F1
#
_entry.id   AF-A0A963NST0-F1
#
_cell.length_a   1.000
_cell.length_b   1.000
_cell.length_c   1.000
_cell.angle_alpha   90.00
_cell.angle_beta   90.00
_cell.angle_gamma   90.00
#
_symmetry.space_group_name_H-M   'P 1'
#
loop_
_entity.id
_entity.type
_entity.pdbx_description
1 polymer ?
#
loop_
_entity_poly.entity_id
_entity_poly.type
_entity_poly.pdbx_seq_one_letter_code
_entity_poly.pdbx_strand_id
1 'polypeptide(L)'
;MACTALLCSAGAVAAQEGASRIARVTVYPGSATVERVAKVGAGARSLTLACLPATLDPQSLQISADAGVRVGEFNVLTEDRDVASACASPLDGRIRELEDQIAAVRAESGALQLVDSYLKGVAAGSAGEA
;
A
#
# COMPACT_ATOMS: atom_id res chain seq x y z
N MET A 1 -57.55 -6.46 -2.99
CA MET A 1 -56.49 -5.44 -3.08
C MET A 1 -55.44 -5.77 -2.02
N ALA A 2 -54.42 -6.53 -2.37
CA ALA A 2 -53.27 -6.79 -1.50
C ALA A 2 -52.05 -6.93 -2.41
N CYS A 3 -51.24 -5.87 -2.45
CA CYS A 3 -50.05 -5.78 -3.29
C CYS A 3 -48.91 -6.51 -2.58
N THR A 4 -48.64 -7.75 -2.98
CA THR A 4 -47.41 -8.47 -2.59
C THR A 4 -46.23 -7.85 -3.32
N ALA A 5 -45.44 -7.06 -2.60
CA ALA A 5 -44.18 -6.53 -3.08
C ALA A 5 -43.19 -7.69 -3.27
N LEU A 6 -42.89 -8.01 -4.54
CA LEU A 6 -41.80 -8.89 -4.93
C LEU A 6 -40.48 -8.15 -4.66
N LEU A 7 -39.76 -8.51 -3.60
CA LEU A 7 -38.40 -8.00 -3.39
C LEU A 7 -37.47 -8.65 -4.40
N CYS A 8 -37.08 -7.91 -5.44
CA CYS A 8 -35.94 -8.24 -6.27
C CYS A 8 -34.66 -8.17 -5.43
N SER A 9 -34.10 -9.31 -5.07
CA SER A 9 -32.73 -9.41 -4.56
C SER A 9 -31.77 -9.08 -5.71
N ALA A 10 -31.29 -7.84 -5.75
CA ALA A 10 -30.11 -7.49 -6.54
C ALA A 10 -28.93 -8.30 -5.97
N GLY A 11 -28.47 -9.30 -6.71
CA GLY A 11 -27.28 -10.07 -6.35
C GLY A 11 -26.08 -9.14 -6.32
N ALA A 12 -25.59 -8.82 -5.13
CA ALA A 12 -24.32 -8.13 -4.98
C ALA A 12 -23.23 -8.98 -5.63
N VAL A 13 -22.58 -8.43 -6.67
CA VAL A 13 -21.40 -9.04 -7.28
C VAL A 13 -20.27 -8.85 -6.27
N ALA A 14 -20.12 -9.79 -5.34
CA ALA A 14 -19.00 -9.79 -4.42
C ALA A 14 -17.74 -10.08 -5.23
N ALA A 15 -16.94 -9.05 -5.50
CA ALA A 15 -15.58 -9.23 -5.96
C ALA A 15 -14.84 -10.01 -4.87
N GLN A 16 -14.38 -11.22 -5.19
CA GLN A 16 -13.57 -11.97 -4.25
C GLN A 16 -12.22 -11.27 -4.15
N GLU A 17 -11.91 -10.72 -2.97
CA GLU A 17 -10.57 -10.24 -2.67
C GLU A 17 -9.67 -11.46 -2.50
N GLY A 18 -8.98 -11.82 -3.58
CA GLY A 18 -8.16 -13.00 -3.61
C GLY A 18 -6.78 -12.73 -3.05
N ALA A 19 -6.47 -13.34 -1.91
CA ALA A 19 -5.10 -13.37 -1.41
C ALA A 19 -4.19 -14.13 -2.42
N SER A 20 -3.46 -13.37 -3.23
CA SER A 20 -2.48 -13.91 -4.17
C SER A 20 -1.19 -14.28 -3.44
N ARG A 21 -0.67 -15.48 -3.68
CA ARG A 21 0.56 -15.97 -3.05
C ARG A 21 1.74 -15.93 -4.03
N ILE A 22 2.93 -15.65 -3.51
CA ILE A 22 4.16 -15.73 -4.29
C ILE A 22 4.48 -17.21 -4.53
N ALA A 23 4.54 -17.63 -5.79
CA ALA A 23 4.83 -19.00 -6.18
C ALA A 23 6.31 -19.20 -6.52
N ARG A 24 6.94 -18.21 -7.15
CA ARG A 24 8.36 -18.23 -7.51
C ARG A 24 8.93 -16.83 -7.52
N VAL A 25 10.20 -16.73 -7.12
CA VAL A 25 11.01 -15.52 -7.28
C VAL A 25 12.30 -15.91 -8.00
N THR A 26 12.60 -15.23 -9.10
CA THR A 26 13.86 -15.38 -9.85
C THR A 26 14.59 -14.05 -9.81
N VAL A 27 15.81 -14.03 -9.30
CA VAL A 27 16.59 -12.79 -9.08
C VAL A 27 17.79 -12.73 -10.02
N TYR A 28 18.01 -11.58 -10.62
CA TYR A 28 19.17 -11.22 -11.43
C TYR A 28 19.82 -9.94 -10.87
N PRO A 29 21.08 -9.62 -11.22
CA PRO A 29 21.65 -8.33 -10.88
C PRO A 29 20.80 -7.18 -11.46
N GLY A 30 20.23 -6.35 -10.58
CA GLY A 30 19.42 -5.19 -10.97
C GLY A 30 17.94 -5.47 -11.26
N SER A 31 17.48 -6.71 -11.23
CA SER A 31 16.06 -7.03 -11.44
C SER A 31 15.62 -8.32 -10.75
N ALA A 32 14.33 -8.44 -10.46
CA ALA A 32 13.74 -9.68 -9.96
C ALA A 32 12.39 -9.89 -10.62
N THR A 33 12.11 -11.13 -11.00
CA THR A 33 10.82 -11.56 -11.52
C THR A 33 10.08 -12.31 -10.42
N VAL A 34 8.88 -11.84 -10.08
CA VAL A 34 8.03 -12.45 -9.05
C VAL A 34 6.79 -13.02 -9.71
N GLU A 35 6.65 -14.35 -9.70
CA GLU A 35 5.45 -15.04 -10.15
C GLU A 35 4.48 -15.18 -8.97
N ARG A 36 3.25 -14.66 -9.11
CA ARG A 36 2.20 -14.78 -8.11
C ARG A 36 1.01 -15.56 -8.67
N VAL A 37 0.37 -16.36 -7.82
CA VAL A 37 -0.77 -17.20 -8.19
C VAL A 37 -1.92 -16.98 -7.21
N ALA A 38 -3.13 -16.84 -7.75
CA ALA A 38 -4.37 -16.84 -6.99
C ALA A 38 -5.28 -17.96 -7.50
N LYS A 39 -5.99 -18.63 -6.59
CA LYS A 39 -6.99 -19.63 -6.95
C LYS A 39 -8.37 -18.97 -7.02
N VAL A 40 -9.10 -19.28 -8.08
CA VAL A 40 -10.47 -18.78 -8.32
C VAL A 40 -11.42 -19.95 -8.14
N GLY A 41 -12.46 -19.75 -7.33
CA GLY A 41 -13.50 -20.76 -7.14
C GLY A 41 -14.33 -20.94 -8.41
N ALA A 42 -14.79 -22.17 -8.67
CA ALA A 42 -15.69 -22.43 -9.79
C ALA A 42 -16.98 -21.57 -9.65
N GLY A 43 -17.42 -20.97 -10.75
CA GLY A 43 -18.60 -20.09 -10.78
C GLY A 43 -18.34 -18.63 -10.38
N ALA A 44 -17.12 -18.28 -9.91
CA ALA A 44 -16.73 -16.89 -9.71
C ALA A 44 -16.61 -16.17 -11.06
N ARG A 45 -17.10 -14.93 -11.12
CA ARG A 45 -17.11 -14.10 -12.35
C ARG A 45 -16.11 -12.94 -12.31
N SER A 46 -15.60 -12.62 -11.14
CA SER A 46 -14.60 -11.57 -10.94
C SER A 46 -13.64 -11.96 -9.83
N LEU A 47 -12.39 -11.53 -9.98
CA LEU A 47 -11.33 -11.65 -8.99
C LEU A 47 -10.61 -10.31 -8.95
N THR A 48 -10.52 -9.71 -7.77
CA THR A 48 -9.72 -8.50 -7.58
C THR A 48 -8.43 -8.86 -6.88
N LEU A 49 -7.31 -8.49 -7.50
CA LEU A 49 -5.97 -8.68 -6.95
C LEU A 49 -5.46 -7.33 -6.45
N ALA A 50 -5.59 -7.10 -5.15
CA ALA A 50 -5.16 -5.85 -4.55
C ALA A 50 -3.63 -5.75 -4.44
N CYS A 51 -3.15 -4.51 -4.47
CA CYS A 51 -1.79 -4.13 -4.10
C CYS A 51 -0.69 -4.85 -4.89
N LEU A 52 -0.92 -5.02 -6.19
CA LEU A 52 0.13 -5.43 -7.14
C LEU A 52 1.14 -4.29 -7.35
N PRO A 53 2.40 -4.61 -7.73
CA PRO A 53 3.40 -3.58 -8.04
C PRO A 53 2.92 -2.65 -9.15
N ALA A 54 3.26 -1.36 -9.07
CA ALA A 54 2.88 -0.37 -10.08
C ALA A 54 3.44 -0.67 -11.49
N THR A 55 4.52 -1.45 -11.56
CA THR A 55 5.16 -1.87 -12.82
C THR A 55 4.53 -3.13 -13.45
N LEU A 56 3.43 -3.63 -12.91
CA LEU A 56 2.75 -4.80 -13.46
C LEU A 56 2.18 -4.49 -14.86
N ASP A 57 2.53 -5.31 -15.84
CA ASP A 57 1.91 -5.29 -17.16
C ASP A 57 0.66 -6.19 -17.19
N PRO A 58 -0.53 -5.66 -17.51
CA PRO A 58 -1.76 -6.46 -17.65
C PRO A 58 -1.65 -7.60 -18.67
N GLN A 59 -0.80 -7.45 -19.70
CA GLN A 59 -0.61 -8.49 -20.73
C GLN A 59 0.18 -9.70 -20.21
N SER A 60 0.88 -9.55 -19.09
CA SER A 60 1.60 -10.65 -18.43
C SER A 60 0.69 -11.61 -17.65
N LEU A 61 -0.58 -11.26 -17.47
CA LEU A 61 -1.54 -12.07 -16.72
C LEU A 61 -1.93 -13.33 -17.52
N GLN A 62 -1.72 -14.48 -16.89
CA GLN A 62 -2.07 -15.78 -17.45
C GLN A 62 -3.18 -16.43 -16.63
N ILE A 63 -4.23 -16.89 -17.31
CA ILE A 63 -5.34 -17.62 -16.69
C ILE A 63 -5.28 -19.06 -17.17
N SER A 64 -5.24 -19.99 -16.22
CA SER A 64 -5.32 -21.42 -16.48
C SER A 64 -6.50 -22.01 -15.70
N ALA A 65 -7.19 -22.96 -16.34
CA ALA A 65 -8.29 -23.70 -15.72
C ALA A 65 -7.89 -25.14 -15.43
N ASP A 66 -8.40 -25.66 -14.32
CA ASP A 66 -8.27 -27.07 -13.96
C ASP A 66 -9.14 -27.95 -14.91
N ALA A 67 -8.84 -29.25 -14.98
CA ALA A 67 -9.50 -30.16 -15.92
C ALA A 67 -11.04 -30.14 -15.76
N GLY A 68 -11.76 -30.00 -16.88
CA GLY A 68 -13.23 -29.93 -16.90
C GLY A 68 -13.82 -28.53 -16.71
N VAL A 69 -12.99 -27.51 -16.43
CA VAL A 69 -13.41 -26.10 -16.34
C VAL A 69 -13.00 -25.37 -17.61
N ARG A 70 -13.92 -24.61 -18.22
CA ARG A 70 -13.62 -23.75 -19.38
C ARG A 70 -13.48 -22.30 -18.94
N VAL A 71 -12.42 -21.64 -19.40
CA VAL A 71 -12.26 -20.19 -19.30
C VAL A 71 -13.07 -19.55 -20.42
N GLY A 72 -14.00 -18.66 -20.06
CA GLY A 72 -14.73 -17.84 -21.02
C GLY A 72 -13.92 -16.62 -21.46
N GLU A 73 -14.59 -15.68 -22.12
CA GLU A 73 -14.01 -14.35 -22.34
C GLU A 73 -13.78 -13.65 -21.00
N PHE A 74 -12.63 -12.98 -20.87
CA PHE A 74 -12.28 -12.22 -19.68
C PHE A 74 -11.83 -10.81 -20.06
N ASN A 75 -12.06 -9.87 -19.17
CA ASN A 75 -11.61 -8.50 -19.28
C ASN A 75 -10.75 -8.16 -18.08
N VAL A 76 -9.68 -7.39 -18.30
CA VAL A 76 -8.77 -6.96 -17.24
C VAL A 76 -8.96 -5.46 -17.03
N LEU A 77 -9.31 -5.06 -15.82
CA LEU A 77 -9.31 -3.67 -15.40
C LEU A 77 -8.13 -3.45 -14.46
N THR A 78 -7.35 -2.42 -14.72
CA THR A 78 -6.24 -2.01 -13.86
C THR A 78 -6.58 -0.64 -13.29
N GLU A 79 -6.49 -0.53 -11.97
CA GLU A 79 -6.57 0.73 -11.25
C GLU A 79 -5.17 1.14 -10.80
N ASP A 80 -4.94 2.44 -10.73
CA ASP A 80 -3.68 2.97 -10.23
C ASP A 80 -3.52 2.67 -8.74
N ARG A 81 -2.36 2.14 -8.36
CA ARG A 81 -2.07 1.76 -6.98
C ARG A 81 -2.11 2.95 -6.03
N ASP A 82 -1.69 4.13 -6.47
CA ASP A 82 -1.60 5.34 -5.64
C ASP A 82 -2.99 5.90 -5.31
N VAL A 83 -4.00 5.56 -6.12
CA VAL A 83 -5.41 5.92 -5.89
C VAL A 83 -6.09 4.92 -4.96
N ALA A 84 -5.61 3.66 -4.93
CA ALA A 84 -6.14 2.61 -4.07
C ALA A 84 -5.68 2.80 -2.60
N SER A 85 -6.47 3.51 -1.81
CA SER A 85 -6.20 3.76 -0.37
C SER A 85 -5.95 2.49 0.46
N ALA A 86 -6.53 1.34 0.05
CA ALA A 86 -6.31 0.04 0.68
C ALA A 86 -4.87 -0.49 0.55
N CYS A 87 -4.06 0.09 -0.35
CA CYS A 87 -2.69 -0.34 -0.62
C CYS A 87 -1.60 0.54 0.00
N ALA A 88 -2.00 1.54 0.78
CA ALA A 88 -1.08 2.31 1.62
C ALA A 88 -0.37 1.37 2.60
N SER A 89 0.96 1.47 2.67
CA SER A 89 1.73 0.60 3.55
C SER A 89 1.56 1.07 5.00
N PRO A 90 1.40 0.15 5.98
CA PRO A 90 1.46 0.54 7.39
C PRO A 90 2.81 1.18 7.77
N LEU A 91 3.84 0.99 6.94
CA LEU A 91 5.13 1.64 7.10
C LEU A 91 5.06 3.14 6.81
N ASP A 92 4.17 3.60 5.91
CA ASP A 92 4.07 5.02 5.54
C ASP A 92 3.61 5.87 6.74
N GLY A 93 2.67 5.35 7.53
CA GLY A 93 2.25 5.97 8.79
C GLY A 93 3.39 6.03 9.81
N ARG A 94 4.17 4.96 9.93
CA ARG A 94 5.34 4.91 10.82
C ARG A 94 6.45 5.87 10.39
N ILE A 95 6.66 6.03 9.08
CA ILE A 95 7.65 6.96 8.53
C ILE A 95 7.26 8.39 8.91
N ARG A 96 6.02 8.80 8.66
CA ARG A 96 5.55 10.16 9.01
C ARG A 96 5.68 10.46 10.49
N GLU A 97 5.26 9.52 11.33
CA GLU A 97 5.41 9.63 12.79
C GLU A 97 6.88 9.80 13.20
N LEU A 98 7.80 9.01 12.61
CA LEU A 98 9.23 9.14 12.89
C LEU A 98 9.81 10.46 12.37
N GLU A 99 9.34 10.97 11.23
CA GLU A 99 9.75 12.26 10.69
C GLU A 99 9.30 13.41 11.60
N ASP A 100 8.08 13.34 12.15
CA ASP A 100 7.56 14.29 13.12
C ASP A 100 8.37 14.26 14.43
N GLN A 101 8.72 13.07 14.93
CA GLN A 101 9.60 12.93 16.10
C GLN A 101 10.99 13.53 15.85
N ILE A 102 11.58 13.32 14.67
CA ILE A 102 12.86 13.93 14.30
C ILE A 102 12.73 15.45 14.27
N ALA A 103 11.65 15.98 13.71
CA ALA A 103 11.40 17.43 13.67
C ALA A 103 11.29 18.02 15.09
N ALA A 104 10.56 17.35 15.98
CA ALA A 104 10.42 17.77 17.38
C ALA A 104 11.78 17.77 18.11
N VAL A 105 12.54 16.68 18.03
CA VAL A 105 13.87 16.56 18.68
C VAL A 105 14.86 17.58 18.13
N ARG A 106 14.80 17.91 16.83
CA ARG A 106 15.63 18.96 16.24
C ARG A 106 15.26 20.35 16.77
N ALA A 107 13.98 20.63 16.96
CA ALA A 107 13.54 21.90 17.53
C ALA A 107 14.02 22.06 18.98
N GLU A 108 13.93 21.00 19.79
CA GLU A 108 14.44 21.00 21.17
C GLU A 108 15.95 21.22 21.21
N SER A 109 16.70 20.50 20.37
CA SER A 109 18.16 20.64 20.28
C SER A 109 18.56 22.07 19.88
N GLY A 110 17.84 22.67 18.92
CA GLY A 110 18.06 24.05 18.50
C GLY A 110 17.80 25.05 19.64
N ALA A 111 16.72 24.87 20.40
CA ALA A 111 16.41 25.70 21.56
C ALA A 111 17.50 25.62 22.64
N LEU A 112 18.00 24.42 22.94
CA LEU A 112 19.09 24.23 23.89
C LEU A 112 20.40 24.90 23.42
N GLN A 113 20.72 24.84 22.13
CA GLN A 113 21.88 25.52 21.54
C GLN A 113 21.78 27.05 21.63
N LEU A 114 20.59 27.60 21.42
CA LEU A 114 20.32 29.03 21.61
C LEU A 114 20.60 29.46 23.06
N VAL A 115 20.12 28.70 24.05
CA VAL A 115 20.40 28.98 25.47
C VAL A 115 21.89 28.86 25.79
N ASP A 116 22.57 27.80 25.32
CA ASP A 116 24.01 27.62 25.53
C ASP A 116 24.84 28.78 24.96
N SER A 117 24.53 29.21 23.73
CA SER A 117 25.21 30.34 23.09
C SER A 117 24.98 31.66 23.85
N TYR A 118 23.77 31.91 24.35
CA TYR A 118 23.47 33.07 25.17
C TYR A 118 24.28 33.09 26.47
N LEU A 119 24.32 31.96 27.19
CA LEU A 119 25.09 31.84 28.43
C LEU A 119 26.59 32.06 28.21
N LYS A 120 27.16 31.50 27.13
CA LYS A 120 28.56 31.73 26.74
C LYS A 120 28.82 33.20 26.43
N GLY A 121 27.90 33.89 25.75
CA GLY A 121 28.00 35.33 25.48
C GLY A 121 28.02 36.17 26.76
N VAL A 122 27.14 35.89 27.73
CA VAL A 122 27.10 36.60 29.02
C VAL A 122 28.36 36.33 29.86
N ALA A 123 28.84 35.08 29.91
CA ALA A 123 30.07 34.72 30.60
C ALA A 123 31.29 35.42 29.98
N ALA A 124 31.38 35.50 28.65
CA ALA A 124 32.45 36.21 27.96
C ALA A 124 32.40 37.73 28.17
N GLY A 125 31.19 38.33 28.21
CA GLY A 125 31.01 39.75 28.49
C GLY A 125 31.40 40.14 29.92
N SER A 126 31.07 39.31 30.91
CA SER A 126 31.46 39.57 32.31
C SER A 126 32.95 39.40 32.59
N ALA A 127 33.68 38.63 31.77
CA ALA A 127 35.14 38.47 31.88
C ALA A 127 35.94 39.63 31.25
N GLY A 128 35.31 40.49 30.44
CA GLY A 128 35.94 41.64 29.79
C GLY A 128 35.83 42.96 30.56
N GLU A 129 35.10 42.98 31.68
CA GLU A 129 34.81 44.18 32.49
C GLU A 129 35.49 44.14 33.88
N ALA A 130 36.47 43.26 34.07
CA ALA A 130 37.35 43.17 35.26
C ALA A 130 38.81 43.41 34.87
#